data_AF-A0A137SXV0-F1
#
_entry.id   AF-A0A137SXV0-F1
#
_cell.length_a   1.000
_cell.length_b   1.000
_cell.length_c   1.000
_cell.angle_alpha   90.00
_cell.angle_beta   90.00
_cell.angle_gamma   90.00
#
_symmetry.space_group_name_H-M   'P 1'
#
loop_
_entity.id
_entity.type
_entity.pdbx_description
1 polymer ?
#
loop_
_entity_poly.entity_id
_entity_poly.type
_entity_poly.pdbx_seq_one_letter_code
_entity_poly.pdbx_strand_id
1 'polypeptide(L)'
;MIVEKIIYSDKTSEYSLIVGLYVLTLKEESLTEFNIYKGKELSEEDLDEIKAYDNFIRALNKAYKILAYPRTANQVRMKLKEDMVDEFTIEDVIYYLNKNSYLNDLEYGKSYAKDRVNLSKDGPLKIYYKLLEKGLSKEDARKSIYSIDKEIYEQNVIEVAKKKLNLIKSGDVKKKLWSYLQQKGYDSSLIKLALEEVIS
;
A
#
# COMPACT_ATOMS: atom_id res chain seq x y z
N MET A 1 33.38 2.89 25.54
CA MET A 1 33.97 1.71 24.87
C MET A 1 34.58 2.16 23.55
N ILE A 2 35.63 1.51 23.04
CA ILE A 2 36.33 1.96 21.81
C ILE A 2 36.03 1.00 20.66
N VAL A 3 35.83 1.54 19.45
CA VAL A 3 35.75 0.74 18.22
C VAL A 3 37.12 0.14 17.91
N GLU A 4 37.25 -1.17 18.08
CA GLU A 4 38.50 -1.90 17.89
C GLU A 4 38.74 -2.26 16.42
N LYS A 5 37.67 -2.67 15.73
CA LYS A 5 37.75 -3.15 14.35
C LYS A 5 36.42 -2.99 13.62
N ILE A 6 36.51 -2.74 12.32
CA ILE A 6 35.40 -2.72 11.38
C ILE A 6 35.76 -3.69 10.25
N ILE A 7 34.86 -4.62 9.93
CA ILE A 7 35.06 -5.63 8.89
C ILE A 7 33.90 -5.59 7.92
N TYR A 8 34.16 -5.40 6.63
CA TYR A 8 33.13 -5.47 5.60
C TYR A 8 32.93 -6.91 5.10
N SER A 9 31.68 -7.26 4.80
CA SER A 9 31.28 -8.55 4.22
C SER A 9 30.60 -8.34 2.87
N ASP A 10 31.29 -8.68 1.78
CA ASP A 10 30.75 -8.61 0.41
C ASP A 10 29.46 -9.43 0.24
N LYS A 11 29.37 -10.58 0.92
CA LYS A 11 28.23 -11.51 0.79
C LYS A 11 26.91 -10.90 1.28
N THR A 12 26.97 -10.09 2.32
CA THR A 12 25.78 -9.50 2.96
C THR A 12 25.68 -7.99 2.73
N SER A 13 26.74 -7.38 2.17
CA SER A 13 26.92 -5.93 2.04
C SER A 13 26.68 -5.23 3.38
N GLU A 14 27.41 -5.68 4.40
CA GLU A 14 27.28 -5.26 5.80
C GLU A 14 28.65 -5.15 6.48
N TYR A 15 28.70 -4.36 7.55
CA TYR A 15 29.89 -4.11 8.35
C TYR A 15 29.72 -4.73 9.75
N SER A 16 30.68 -5.53 10.18
CA SER A 16 30.79 -5.99 11.56
C SER A 16 31.67 -5.02 12.34
N LEU A 17 31.05 -4.36 13.33
CA LEU A 17 31.66 -3.43 14.26
C LEU A 17 31.99 -4.15 15.57
N ILE A 18 33.28 -4.19 15.95
CA ILE A 18 33.75 -4.81 17.20
C ILE A 18 34.08 -3.70 18.20
N VAL A 19 33.39 -3.68 19.34
CA VAL A 19 33.48 -2.66 20.39
C VAL A 19 33.51 -3.33 21.76
N GLY A 20 34.69 -3.54 22.32
CA GLY A 20 34.85 -4.31 23.56
C GLY A 20 34.26 -5.73 23.43
N LEU A 21 33.25 -6.04 24.26
CA LEU A 21 32.57 -7.35 24.23
C LEU A 21 31.39 -7.41 23.25
N TYR A 22 31.08 -6.32 22.56
CA TYR A 22 29.95 -6.23 21.65
C TYR A 22 30.41 -6.40 20.19
N VAL A 23 29.58 -7.11 19.43
CA VAL A 23 29.69 -7.18 17.97
C VAL A 23 28.35 -6.76 17.38
N LEU A 24 28.36 -5.68 16.61
CA LEU A 24 27.18 -5.19 15.89
C LEU A 24 27.37 -5.41 14.39
N THR A 25 26.31 -5.83 13.71
CA THR A 25 26.30 -5.94 12.25
C THR A 25 25.43 -4.82 11.71
N LEU A 26 26.03 -3.90 10.97
CA LEU A 26 25.42 -2.64 10.56
C LEU A 26 25.44 -2.48 9.04
N LYS A 27 24.48 -1.70 8.54
CA LYS A 27 24.48 -1.15 7.18
C LYS A 27 25.43 0.05 7.08
N GLU A 28 25.88 0.34 5.86
CA GLU A 28 26.85 1.42 5.60
C GLU A 28 26.30 2.79 6.00
N GLU A 29 25.00 2.98 5.79
CA GLU A 29 24.26 4.17 6.14
C GLU A 29 24.34 4.45 7.65
N SER A 30 24.30 3.40 8.48
CA SER A 30 24.45 3.50 9.94
C SER A 30 25.87 3.89 10.35
N LEU A 31 26.90 3.38 9.67
CA LEU A 31 28.28 3.81 9.92
C LEU A 31 28.47 5.29 9.56
N THR A 32 27.86 5.72 8.46
CA THR A 32 27.98 7.09 7.95
C THR A 32 27.26 8.08 8.86
N GLU A 33 26.00 7.79 9.21
CA GLU A 33 25.17 8.66 10.06
C GLU A 33 25.85 8.94 11.40
N PHE A 34 26.35 7.89 12.04
CA PHE A 34 27.02 8.01 13.34
C PHE A 34 28.53 8.28 13.20
N ASN A 35 29.05 8.57 12.00
CA ASN A 35 30.48 8.80 11.76
C ASN A 35 31.39 7.80 12.50
N ILE A 36 31.15 6.50 12.29
CA ILE A 36 31.84 5.41 12.97
C ILE A 36 33.16 5.11 12.29
N TYR A 37 34.27 5.24 13.03
CA TYR A 37 35.61 4.89 12.58
C TYR A 37 36.37 4.14 13.68
N LYS A 38 37.42 3.41 13.29
CA LYS A 38 38.30 2.71 14.24
C LYS A 38 38.91 3.71 15.23
N GLY A 39 38.79 3.43 16.52
CA GLY A 39 39.25 4.31 17.59
C GLY A 39 38.19 5.28 18.12
N LYS A 40 37.01 5.37 17.49
CA LYS A 40 35.90 6.16 18.04
C LYS A 40 35.44 5.60 19.39
N GLU A 41 35.21 6.47 20.35
CA GLU A 41 34.58 6.14 21.62
C GLU A 41 33.06 6.16 21.49
N LEU A 42 32.41 5.13 22.05
CA LEU A 42 30.96 4.93 22.08
C LEU A 42 30.54 4.54 23.50
N SER A 43 29.50 5.19 24.01
CA SER A 43 28.77 4.83 25.22
C SER A 43 27.78 3.67 24.95
N GLU A 44 27.17 3.13 26.00
CA GLU A 44 26.08 2.15 25.82
C GLU A 44 24.85 2.78 25.13
N GLU A 45 24.53 4.03 25.47
CA GLU A 45 23.45 4.80 24.84
C GLU A 45 23.71 4.96 23.33
N ASP A 46 24.94 5.29 22.92
CA ASP A 46 25.32 5.35 21.50
C ASP A 46 25.08 4.02 20.79
N LEU A 47 25.41 2.89 21.43
CA LEU A 47 25.20 1.57 20.82
C LEU A 47 23.72 1.26 20.61
N ASP A 48 22.85 1.70 21.52
CA ASP A 48 21.42 1.47 21.41
C ASP A 48 20.78 2.38 20.35
N GLU A 49 21.21 3.63 20.25
CA GLU A 49 20.81 4.54 19.16
C GLU A 49 21.25 4.01 17.79
N ILE A 50 22.49 3.54 17.68
CA ILE A 50 23.03 2.94 16.44
C ILE A 50 22.19 1.73 16.02
N LYS A 51 21.86 0.83 16.97
CA LYS A 51 21.01 -0.35 16.67
C LYS A 51 19.62 0.06 16.22
N ALA A 52 19.00 1.03 16.88
CA ALA A 52 17.66 1.50 16.53
C ALA A 52 17.65 2.10 15.11
N TYR A 53 18.63 2.94 14.79
CA TYR A 53 18.79 3.50 13.45
C TYR A 53 19.07 2.42 12.41
N ASP A 54 19.92 1.44 12.70
CA ASP A 54 20.22 0.35 11.77
C ASP A 54 18.99 -0.51 11.48
N ASN A 55 18.18 -0.79 12.50
CA ASN A 55 16.89 -1.47 12.34
C ASN A 55 15.95 -0.68 11.43
N PHE A 56 15.85 0.63 11.63
CA PHE A 56 15.10 1.53 10.77
C PHE A 56 15.59 1.49 9.32
N ILE A 57 16.91 1.62 9.07
CA ILE A 57 17.49 1.56 7.72
C ILE A 57 17.21 0.22 7.06
N ARG A 58 17.34 -0.89 7.79
CA ARG A 58 17.02 -2.23 7.27
C ARG A 58 15.54 -2.35 6.88
N ALA A 59 14.65 -1.87 7.73
CA ALA A 59 13.21 -1.87 7.46
C ALA A 59 12.84 -0.94 6.29
N LEU A 60 13.46 0.23 6.21
CA LEU A 60 13.28 1.18 5.11
C LEU A 60 13.74 0.59 3.77
N ASN A 61 14.91 -0.06 3.75
CA ASN A 61 15.42 -0.77 2.57
C ASN A 61 14.51 -1.92 2.12
N LYS A 62 13.89 -2.64 3.05
CA LYS A 62 12.83 -3.62 2.73
C LYS A 62 11.59 -2.93 2.16
N ALA A 63 11.16 -1.82 2.75
CA ALA A 63 10.00 -1.06 2.30
C ALA A 63 10.18 -0.52 0.87
N TYR A 64 11.36 -0.03 0.50
CA TYR A 64 11.64 0.37 -0.89
C TYR A 64 11.46 -0.78 -1.89
N LYS A 65 11.89 -2.00 -1.54
CA LYS A 65 11.66 -3.19 -2.38
C LYS A 65 10.18 -3.51 -2.52
N ILE A 66 9.41 -3.35 -1.44
CA ILE A 66 7.95 -3.54 -1.45
C ILE A 66 7.28 -2.51 -2.38
N LEU A 67 7.78 -1.27 -2.37
CA LEU A 67 7.31 -0.14 -3.17
C LEU A 67 7.81 -0.15 -4.62
N ALA A 68 8.55 -1.18 -5.05
CA ALA A 68 8.83 -1.39 -6.47
C ALA A 68 7.54 -1.56 -7.30
N TYR A 69 6.42 -1.85 -6.63
CA TYR A 69 5.08 -1.82 -7.19
C TYR A 69 4.18 -0.93 -6.33
N PRO A 70 3.09 -0.37 -6.88
CA PRO A 70 2.13 0.41 -6.09
C PRO A 70 1.59 -0.39 -4.90
N ARG A 71 1.70 0.19 -3.70
CA ARG A 71 1.24 -0.39 -2.43
C ARG A 71 0.61 0.70 -1.57
N THR A 72 -0.28 0.28 -0.68
CA THR A 72 -0.81 1.13 0.39
C THR A 72 0.10 1.07 1.61
N ALA A 73 0.00 2.06 2.50
CA ALA A 73 0.72 2.06 3.76
C ALA A 73 0.41 0.81 4.58
N ASN A 74 -0.85 0.37 4.62
CA ASN A 74 -1.23 -0.86 5.31
C ASN A 74 -0.56 -2.11 4.72
N GLN A 75 -0.44 -2.20 3.40
CA GLN A 75 0.26 -3.32 2.77
C GLN A 75 1.76 -3.33 3.11
N VAL A 76 2.40 -2.15 3.19
CA VAL A 76 3.79 -2.04 3.63
C VAL A 76 3.93 -2.49 5.08
N ARG A 77 3.06 -2.03 5.99
CA ARG A 77 3.03 -2.47 7.39
C ARG A 77 2.92 -3.99 7.52
N MET A 78 1.93 -4.58 6.86
CA MET A 78 1.72 -6.02 6.88
C MET A 78 2.96 -6.77 6.42
N LYS A 79 3.62 -6.31 5.36
CA LYS A 79 4.79 -7.00 4.81
C LYS A 79 6.03 -6.86 5.70
N LEU A 80 6.25 -5.70 6.32
CA LEU A 80 7.33 -5.54 7.31
C LEU A 80 7.08 -6.38 8.57
N LYS A 81 5.81 -6.51 8.98
CA LYS A 81 5.41 -7.37 10.11
C LYS A 81 5.63 -8.85 9.83
N GLU A 82 5.35 -9.31 8.62
CA GLU A 82 5.70 -10.69 8.18
C GLU A 82 7.21 -10.94 8.28
N ASP A 83 8.02 -9.91 8.03
CA ASP A 83 9.48 -9.94 8.12
C ASP A 83 10.00 -9.73 9.57
N MET A 84 9.12 -9.83 10.57
CA MET A 84 9.41 -9.70 12.01
C MET A 84 10.03 -8.36 12.42
N VAL A 85 9.75 -7.28 11.68
CA VAL A 85 10.11 -5.92 12.12
C VAL A 85 9.16 -5.51 13.25
N ASP A 86 9.70 -4.86 14.29
CA ASP A 86 8.89 -4.39 15.41
C ASP A 86 7.98 -3.22 15.04
N GLU A 87 6.89 -3.05 15.79
CA GLU A 87 5.83 -2.09 15.46
C GLU A 87 6.31 -0.63 15.51
N PHE A 88 7.26 -0.28 16.39
CA PHE A 88 7.78 1.09 16.47
C PHE A 88 8.61 1.42 15.21
N THR A 89 9.52 0.53 14.83
CA THR A 89 10.31 0.68 13.60
C THR A 89 9.41 0.73 12.36
N ILE A 90 8.33 -0.07 12.33
CA ILE A 90 7.35 -0.03 11.22
C ILE A 90 6.72 1.36 11.11
N GLU A 91 6.21 1.92 12.20
CA GLU A 91 5.55 3.23 12.14
C GLU A 91 6.53 4.36 11.78
N ASP A 92 7.79 4.30 12.24
CA ASP A 92 8.83 5.24 11.83
C ASP A 92 9.10 5.17 10.32
N VAL A 93 9.19 3.95 9.77
CA VAL A 93 9.34 3.74 8.32
C VAL A 93 8.13 4.28 7.56
N ILE A 94 6.91 4.00 8.01
CA ILE A 94 5.69 4.51 7.36
C ILE A 94 5.64 6.04 7.43
N TYR A 95 5.99 6.64 8.56
CA TYR A 95 6.07 8.08 8.71
C TYR A 95 7.08 8.69 7.73
N TYR A 96 8.29 8.13 7.66
CA TYR A 96 9.33 8.55 6.74
C TYR A 96 8.86 8.49 5.28
N LEU A 97 8.25 7.37 4.87
CA LEU A 97 7.78 7.16 3.51
C LEU A 97 6.66 8.13 3.11
N ASN A 98 5.72 8.41 4.01
CA ASN A 98 4.66 9.41 3.77
C ASN A 98 5.24 10.82 3.67
N LYS A 99 6.11 11.21 4.62
CA LYS A 99 6.74 12.53 4.66
C LYS A 99 7.53 12.83 3.38
N ASN A 100 8.19 11.82 2.83
CA ASN A 100 8.97 11.92 1.59
C ASN A 100 8.17 11.54 0.33
N SER A 101 6.83 11.43 0.42
CA SER A 101 5.93 11.13 -0.70
C SER A 101 6.19 9.80 -1.45
N TYR A 102 6.89 8.85 -0.83
CA TYR A 102 7.02 7.48 -1.35
C TYR A 102 5.74 6.67 -1.16
N LEU A 103 4.93 7.02 -0.15
CA LEU A 103 3.60 6.47 0.07
C LEU A 103 2.55 7.57 -0.08
N ASN A 104 1.48 7.25 -0.81
CA ASN A 104 0.31 8.10 -0.92
C ASN A 104 -0.93 7.23 -1.20
N ASP A 105 -1.67 6.91 -0.13
CA ASP A 105 -2.83 6.02 -0.20
C ASP A 105 -3.96 6.61 -1.04
N LEU A 106 -4.12 7.93 -1.07
CA LEU A 106 -5.11 8.59 -1.91
C LEU A 106 -4.79 8.43 -3.41
N GLU A 107 -3.54 8.66 -3.81
CA GLU A 107 -3.11 8.47 -5.21
C GLU A 107 -3.18 7.00 -5.63
N TYR A 108 -2.79 6.07 -4.74
CA TYR A 108 -3.03 4.65 -4.94
C TYR A 108 -4.52 4.37 -5.20
N GLY A 109 -5.39 4.93 -4.35
CA GLY A 109 -6.83 4.72 -4.42
C GLY A 109 -7.45 5.25 -5.71
N LYS A 110 -7.06 6.45 -6.15
CA LYS A 110 -7.50 7.03 -7.44
C LYS A 110 -7.06 6.18 -8.63
N SER A 111 -5.79 5.76 -8.67
CA SER A 111 -5.29 4.89 -9.74
C SER A 111 -6.05 3.56 -9.77
N TYR A 112 -6.24 2.95 -8.60
CA TYR A 112 -6.99 1.71 -8.49
C TYR A 112 -8.45 1.87 -8.95
N ALA A 113 -9.14 2.95 -8.53
CA ALA A 113 -10.51 3.23 -8.95
C ALA A 113 -10.60 3.36 -10.48
N LYS A 114 -9.70 4.15 -11.09
CA LYS A 114 -9.61 4.32 -12.54
C LYS A 114 -9.45 2.98 -13.27
N ASP A 115 -8.56 2.12 -12.79
CA ASP A 115 -8.34 0.80 -13.38
C ASP A 115 -9.58 -0.10 -13.26
N ARG A 116 -10.23 -0.11 -12.09
CA ARG A 116 -11.44 -0.94 -11.87
C ARG A 116 -12.61 -0.50 -12.74
N VAL A 117 -12.78 0.81 -12.92
CA VAL A 117 -13.81 1.38 -13.78
C VAL A 117 -13.55 1.03 -15.24
N ASN A 118 -12.33 1.24 -15.73
CA ASN A 118 -12.00 1.04 -17.14
C ASN A 118 -11.91 -0.44 -17.53
N LEU A 119 -11.25 -1.27 -16.72
CA LEU A 119 -10.94 -2.66 -17.07
C LEU A 119 -12.07 -3.62 -16.69
N SER A 120 -12.73 -3.38 -15.56
CA SER A 120 -13.71 -4.33 -14.99
C SER A 120 -15.15 -3.81 -14.96
N LYS A 121 -15.35 -2.50 -15.19
CA LYS A 121 -16.64 -1.82 -15.07
C LYS A 121 -17.29 -2.14 -13.73
N ASP A 122 -16.48 -2.06 -12.68
CA ASP A 122 -16.99 -2.18 -11.32
C ASP A 122 -17.68 -0.87 -10.94
N GLY A 123 -18.80 -0.99 -10.23
CA GLY A 123 -19.51 0.15 -9.67
C GLY A 123 -18.80 0.73 -8.45
N PRO A 124 -19.17 1.96 -8.05
CA PRO A 124 -18.47 2.73 -7.03
C PRO A 124 -18.42 2.02 -5.67
N LEU A 125 -19.50 1.32 -5.26
CA LEU A 125 -19.53 0.64 -3.96
C LEU A 125 -18.53 -0.51 -3.89
N LYS A 126 -18.39 -1.28 -4.97
CA LYS A 126 -17.44 -2.40 -5.01
C LYS A 126 -16.00 -1.90 -4.96
N ILE A 127 -15.70 -0.82 -5.67
CA ILE A 127 -14.38 -0.18 -5.62
C ILE A 127 -14.09 0.32 -4.21
N TYR A 128 -15.04 1.04 -3.59
CA TYR A 128 -14.93 1.54 -2.23
C TYR A 128 -14.59 0.43 -1.23
N TYR A 129 -15.36 -0.66 -1.20
CA TYR A 129 -15.09 -1.75 -0.26
C TYR A 129 -13.75 -2.45 -0.54
N LYS A 130 -13.34 -2.56 -1.81
CA LYS A 130 -12.02 -3.10 -2.16
C LYS A 130 -10.86 -2.21 -1.71
N LEU A 131 -11.05 -0.89 -1.71
CA LEU A 131 -10.05 0.04 -1.16
C LEU A 131 -9.96 -0.09 0.36
N LEU A 132 -11.09 -0.26 1.06
CA LEU A 132 -11.08 -0.52 2.50
C LEU A 132 -10.38 -1.84 2.84
N GLU A 133 -10.62 -2.91 2.07
CA GLU A 133 -9.94 -4.20 2.23
C GLU A 133 -8.41 -4.07 2.02
N LYS A 134 -7.99 -3.12 1.20
CA LYS A 134 -6.57 -2.77 0.99
C LYS A 134 -5.99 -1.87 2.07
N GLY A 135 -6.80 -1.47 3.05
CA GLY A 135 -6.38 -0.70 4.22
C GLY A 135 -6.42 0.82 4.03
N LEU A 136 -7.09 1.34 2.99
CA LEU A 136 -7.30 2.79 2.88
C LEU A 136 -8.29 3.26 3.95
N SER A 137 -8.12 4.51 4.38
CA SER A 137 -9.10 5.19 5.22
C SER A 137 -10.45 5.30 4.49
N LYS A 138 -11.55 5.39 5.25
CA LYS A 138 -12.89 5.63 4.67
C LYS A 138 -12.94 6.93 3.86
N GLU A 139 -12.15 7.92 4.28
CA GLU A 139 -12.07 9.20 3.60
C GLU A 139 -11.36 9.07 2.24
N ASP A 140 -10.18 8.45 2.20
CA ASP A 140 -9.43 8.27 0.95
C ASP A 140 -10.15 7.35 -0.01
N ALA A 141 -10.78 6.28 0.49
CA ALA A 141 -11.60 5.40 -0.33
C ALA A 141 -12.79 6.16 -0.97
N ARG A 142 -13.44 7.08 -0.23
CA ARG A 142 -14.50 7.95 -0.78
C ARG A 142 -13.95 8.93 -1.81
N LYS A 143 -12.88 9.65 -1.48
CA LYS A 143 -12.23 10.59 -2.41
C LYS A 143 -11.79 9.89 -3.70
N SER A 144 -11.33 8.65 -3.60
CA SER A 144 -10.93 7.83 -4.75
C SER A 144 -12.09 7.53 -5.69
N ILE A 145 -13.24 7.07 -5.16
CA ILE A 145 -14.41 6.80 -6.02
C ILE A 145 -15.03 8.08 -6.59
N TYR A 146 -14.93 9.21 -5.88
CA TYR A 146 -15.39 10.54 -6.33
C TYR A 146 -14.42 11.25 -7.26
N SER A 147 -13.20 10.74 -7.42
CA SER A 147 -12.25 11.24 -8.43
C SER A 147 -12.63 10.82 -9.85
N ILE A 148 -13.59 9.91 -9.99
CA ILE A 148 -14.12 9.45 -11.27
C ILE A 148 -15.41 10.22 -11.57
N ASP A 149 -15.50 10.78 -12.77
CA ASP A 149 -16.68 11.47 -13.24
C ASP A 149 -17.92 10.57 -13.20
N LYS A 150 -19.04 11.14 -12.75
CA LYS A 150 -20.30 10.40 -12.56
C LYS A 150 -20.79 9.78 -13.86
N GLU A 151 -20.61 10.50 -14.96
CA GLU A 151 -20.99 10.12 -16.31
C GLU A 151 -20.29 8.82 -16.75
N ILE A 152 -19.07 8.57 -16.27
CA ILE A 152 -18.35 7.32 -16.56
C ILE A 152 -19.06 6.12 -15.90
N TYR A 153 -19.54 6.28 -14.67
CA TYR A 153 -20.30 5.22 -14.01
C TYR A 153 -21.65 4.98 -14.69
N GLU A 154 -22.34 6.04 -15.12
CA GLU A 154 -23.60 5.98 -15.85
C GLU A 154 -23.44 5.23 -17.19
N GLN A 155 -22.43 5.60 -17.99
CA GLN A 155 -22.14 4.91 -19.25
C GLN A 155 -21.80 3.43 -19.02
N ASN A 156 -20.95 3.14 -18.04
CA ASN A 156 -20.53 1.77 -17.76
C ASN A 156 -21.70 0.90 -17.27
N VAL A 157 -22.58 1.41 -16.39
CA VAL A 157 -23.71 0.62 -15.90
C VAL A 157 -24.68 0.27 -17.03
N ILE A 158 -24.95 1.21 -17.95
CA ILE A 158 -25.78 0.95 -19.13
C ILE A 158 -25.14 -0.11 -20.02
N GLU A 159 -23.85 0.00 -20.32
CA GLU A 159 -23.17 -0.99 -21.17
C GLU A 159 -23.15 -2.38 -20.54
N VAL A 160 -22.86 -2.46 -19.23
CA VAL A 160 -22.88 -3.71 -18.47
C VAL A 160 -24.28 -4.32 -18.47
N ALA A 161 -25.33 -3.49 -18.32
CA ALA A 161 -26.72 -3.92 -18.39
C ALA A 161 -27.09 -4.46 -19.77
N LYS A 162 -26.76 -3.76 -20.86
CA LYS A 162 -26.99 -4.21 -22.25
C LYS A 162 -26.31 -5.55 -22.54
N LYS A 163 -25.05 -5.69 -22.15
CA LYS A 163 -24.30 -6.96 -22.29
C LYS A 163 -24.97 -8.08 -21.52
N LYS A 164 -25.43 -7.82 -20.29
CA LYS A 164 -26.11 -8.84 -19.48
C LYS A 164 -27.49 -9.19 -20.03
N LEU A 165 -28.24 -8.23 -20.55
CA LEU A 165 -29.57 -8.44 -21.12
C LEU A 165 -29.52 -9.49 -22.23
N ASN A 166 -28.55 -9.38 -23.14
CA ASN A 166 -28.35 -10.34 -24.25
C ASN A 166 -28.11 -11.80 -23.79
N LEU A 167 -27.74 -12.00 -22.52
CA LEU A 167 -27.48 -13.32 -21.94
C LEU A 167 -28.69 -13.88 -21.16
N ILE A 168 -29.74 -13.08 -20.92
CA ILE A 168 -30.92 -13.51 -20.19
C ILE A 168 -31.89 -14.19 -21.16
N LYS A 169 -32.08 -15.50 -21.01
CA LYS A 169 -32.94 -16.30 -21.90
C LYS A 169 -34.39 -16.44 -21.42
N SER A 170 -34.65 -16.30 -20.11
CA SER A 170 -35.96 -16.53 -19.51
C SER A 170 -36.09 -15.90 -18.12
N GLY A 171 -37.31 -15.78 -17.61
CA GLY A 171 -37.62 -15.26 -16.27
C GLY A 171 -37.66 -13.74 -16.19
N ASP A 172 -37.76 -13.21 -14.97
CA ASP A 172 -37.84 -11.77 -14.72
C ASP A 172 -36.51 -11.07 -15.04
N VAL A 173 -36.47 -10.40 -16.20
CA VAL A 173 -35.33 -9.67 -16.72
C VAL A 173 -34.91 -8.54 -15.78
N LYS A 174 -35.86 -7.76 -15.25
CA LYS A 174 -35.60 -6.64 -14.34
C LYS A 174 -34.91 -7.12 -13.07
N LYS A 175 -35.46 -8.17 -12.44
CA LYS A 175 -34.88 -8.76 -11.22
C LYS A 175 -33.47 -9.32 -11.47
N LYS A 176 -33.25 -9.99 -12.60
CA LYS A 176 -31.94 -10.56 -12.94
C LYS A 176 -30.88 -9.49 -13.22
N LEU A 177 -31.23 -8.43 -13.93
CA LEU A 177 -30.35 -7.29 -14.17
C LEU A 177 -30.03 -6.56 -12.86
N TRP A 178 -31.05 -6.28 -12.03
CA TRP A 178 -30.87 -5.65 -10.73
C TRP A 178 -29.83 -6.39 -9.88
N SER A 179 -30.02 -7.69 -9.65
CA SER A 179 -29.10 -8.50 -8.84
C SER A 179 -27.69 -8.53 -9.42
N TYR A 180 -27.54 -8.60 -10.75
CA TYR A 180 -26.24 -8.62 -11.39
C TYR A 180 -25.49 -7.29 -11.24
N LEU A 181 -26.17 -6.17 -11.47
CA LEU A 181 -25.57 -4.84 -11.34
C LEU A 181 -25.25 -4.49 -9.88
N GLN A 182 -26.07 -4.96 -8.94
CA GLN A 182 -25.77 -4.84 -7.51
C GLN A 182 -24.50 -5.62 -7.13
N GLN A 183 -24.31 -6.84 -7.64
CA GLN A 183 -23.07 -7.62 -7.45
C GLN A 183 -21.85 -6.96 -8.11
N LYS A 184 -22.08 -6.19 -9.19
CA LYS A 184 -21.06 -5.34 -9.80
C LYS A 184 -20.73 -4.09 -8.98
N GLY A 185 -21.51 -3.76 -7.97
CA GLY A 185 -21.25 -2.65 -7.04
C GLY A 185 -21.88 -1.32 -7.43
N TYR A 186 -22.87 -1.35 -8.33
CA TYR A 186 -23.66 -0.16 -8.63
C TYR A 186 -24.72 0.04 -7.55
N ASP A 187 -24.94 1.30 -7.15
CA ASP A 187 -26.01 1.64 -6.23
C ASP A 187 -27.38 1.68 -6.94
N SER A 188 -28.44 1.79 -6.15
CA SER A 188 -29.82 1.71 -6.65
C SER A 188 -30.17 2.81 -7.65
N SER A 189 -29.55 3.99 -7.60
CA SER A 189 -29.82 5.07 -8.54
C SER A 189 -29.28 4.75 -9.93
N LEU A 190 -28.01 4.32 -10.01
CA LEU A 190 -27.37 3.90 -11.26
C LEU A 190 -28.05 2.67 -11.87
N ILE A 191 -28.50 1.72 -11.04
CA ILE A 191 -29.24 0.54 -11.51
C ILE A 191 -30.57 0.95 -12.13
N LYS A 192 -31.34 1.85 -11.50
CA LYS A 192 -32.62 2.33 -12.04
C LYS A 192 -32.42 3.01 -13.40
N LEU A 193 -31.44 3.91 -13.49
CA LEU A 193 -31.06 4.57 -14.74
C LEU A 193 -30.74 3.55 -15.84
N ALA A 194 -29.94 2.52 -15.54
CA ALA A 194 -29.61 1.48 -16.51
C ALA A 194 -30.82 0.63 -16.94
N LEU A 195 -31.77 0.37 -16.03
CA LEU A 195 -32.99 -0.38 -16.35
C LEU A 195 -33.94 0.44 -17.22
N GLU A 196 -34.09 1.74 -16.94
CA GLU A 196 -34.85 2.68 -17.77
C GLU A 196 -34.29 2.69 -19.20
N GLU A 197 -32.97 2.76 -19.36
CA GLU A 197 -32.35 2.90 -20.67
C GLU A 197 -32.19 1.62 -21.51
N VAL A 198 -32.40 0.46 -20.90
CA VAL A 198 -32.17 -0.84 -21.55
C VAL A 198 -33.45 -1.66 -21.71
N ILE A 199 -34.51 -1.32 -20.97
CA ILE A 199 -35.80 -2.04 -21.00
C ILE A 199 -36.93 -1.18 -21.57
N SER A 200 -36.74 0.14 -21.69
CA SER A 200 -37.64 1.00 -22.49
C SER A 200 -37.54 0.65 -23.97
#